data_AF-A0A2W4NAL7-F1
#
_entry.id   AF-A0A2W4NAL7-F1
#
_cell.length_a   1.000
_cell.length_b   1.000
_cell.length_c   1.000
_cell.angle_alpha   90.00
_cell.angle_beta   90.00
_cell.angle_gamma   90.00
#
_symmetry.space_group_name_H-M   'P 1'
#
loop_
_entity.id
_entity.type
_entity.pdbx_description
1 polymer ?
#
loop_
_entity_poly.entity_id
_entity_poly.type
_entity_poly.pdbx_seq_one_letter_code
_entity_poly.pdbx_strand_id
1 'polypeptide(L)'
;MAFAASALGCGGGSTPTARDPSEAAAAMPLRPLPVSEADFAERTYQLLLDGEPSAERQNLLAGVVRRQLERAQARFTHGSDAAGLRALLGAFLLVRGGEFHPDLVAGSEKALWSGAREVSRLGHEGYAVALYSLLRRQLAEGPARAEVEEHLAAIEEFSRATRRGGPLEAASSEARVALQRALLEPTEEALTSARERLVAWVRGALEANSGEQALRSEFDQDETYEAYRALRGGTFALVALYLRHGDASGALTALQQAELERLFPPELAEQLERAADDRDADAWLQIFRLFESAAESGSS
;
A
#
# COMPACT_ATOMS: atom_id res chain seq x y z
N MET A 1 0.44 -19.89 -69.83
CA MET A 1 -0.19 -20.45 -68.62
C MET A 1 0.46 -19.82 -67.42
N ALA A 2 -0.22 -18.83 -66.82
CA ALA A 2 0.23 -18.12 -65.63
C ALA A 2 -0.34 -18.80 -64.38
N PHE A 3 0.45 -18.88 -63.32
CA PHE A 3 -0.08 -18.97 -61.96
C PHE A 3 0.76 -18.09 -61.03
N ALA A 4 0.07 -17.09 -60.48
CA ALA A 4 0.54 -16.18 -59.45
C ALA A 4 0.47 -16.90 -58.08
N ALA A 5 1.49 -16.71 -57.25
CA ALA A 5 1.45 -17.09 -55.85
C ALA A 5 0.97 -15.89 -55.02
N SER A 6 -0.19 -16.04 -54.39
CA SER A 6 -0.72 -15.13 -53.37
C SER A 6 -0.67 -15.80 -51.99
N ALA A 7 -0.48 -14.95 -50.99
CA ALA A 7 -0.24 -15.22 -49.58
C ALA A 7 -1.32 -16.03 -48.86
N LEU A 8 -0.94 -16.68 -47.74
CA LEU A 8 -1.76 -16.79 -46.52
C LEU A 8 -0.82 -16.97 -45.31
N GLY A 9 -0.88 -16.02 -44.38
CA GLY A 9 -0.27 -16.14 -43.06
C GLY A 9 -1.18 -16.91 -42.11
N CYS A 10 -0.55 -17.58 -41.14
CA CYS A 10 -1.23 -18.06 -39.94
C CYS A 10 -0.62 -17.32 -38.75
N GLY A 11 -1.41 -16.40 -38.20
CA GLY A 11 -1.10 -15.71 -36.96
C GLY A 11 -1.09 -16.68 -35.79
N GLY A 12 -0.15 -16.46 -34.87
CA GLY A 12 -0.13 -17.11 -33.57
C GLY A 12 -1.39 -16.76 -32.80
N GLY A 13 -2.20 -17.78 -32.51
CA GLY A 13 -3.28 -17.68 -31.54
C GLY A 13 -2.67 -17.56 -30.16
N SER A 14 -2.64 -16.34 -29.62
CA SER A 14 -2.43 -16.11 -28.20
C SER A 14 -3.60 -16.75 -27.46
N THR A 15 -3.34 -17.83 -26.73
CA THR A 15 -4.27 -18.39 -25.75
C THR A 15 -4.66 -17.25 -24.80
N PRO A 16 -5.95 -16.97 -24.58
CA PRO A 16 -6.34 -15.97 -23.60
C PRO A 16 -5.92 -16.48 -22.23
N THR A 17 -4.97 -15.79 -21.60
CA THR A 17 -4.68 -15.93 -20.18
C THR A 17 -5.99 -15.75 -19.43
N ALA A 18 -6.36 -16.75 -18.63
CA ALA A 18 -7.49 -16.61 -17.71
C ALA A 18 -7.23 -15.38 -16.84
N ARG A 19 -8.09 -14.37 -16.94
CA ARG A 19 -8.03 -13.20 -16.05
C ARG A 19 -8.16 -13.68 -14.62
N ASP A 20 -7.36 -13.09 -13.75
CA ASP A 20 -7.49 -13.28 -12.31
C ASP A 20 -8.95 -12.96 -11.90
N PRO A 21 -9.63 -13.80 -11.12
CA PRO A 21 -10.97 -13.49 -10.58
C PRO A 21 -11.04 -12.10 -9.92
N SER A 22 -9.93 -11.64 -9.34
CA SER A 22 -9.77 -10.30 -8.77
C SER A 22 -9.90 -9.19 -9.83
N GLU A 23 -9.24 -9.34 -10.98
CA GLU A 23 -9.35 -8.40 -12.11
C GLU A 23 -10.75 -8.40 -12.73
N ALA A 24 -11.39 -9.57 -12.80
CA ALA A 24 -12.74 -9.70 -13.35
C ALA A 24 -13.81 -9.05 -12.46
N ALA A 25 -13.66 -9.15 -11.14
CA ALA A 25 -14.53 -8.46 -10.19
C ALA A 25 -14.29 -6.94 -10.23
N ALA A 26 -13.04 -6.48 -10.26
CA ALA A 26 -12.68 -5.06 -10.32
C ALA A 26 -13.21 -4.32 -11.58
N ALA A 27 -13.54 -5.05 -12.65
CA ALA A 27 -14.08 -4.51 -13.89
C ALA A 27 -15.60 -4.27 -13.89
N MET A 28 -16.33 -4.68 -12.83
CA MET A 28 -17.77 -4.47 -12.75
C MET A 28 -18.13 -3.06 -12.24
N PRO A 29 -19.23 -2.44 -12.73
CA PRO A 29 -19.67 -1.15 -12.21
C PRO A 29 -20.02 -1.25 -10.72
N LEU A 30 -19.34 -0.44 -9.90
CA LEU A 30 -19.62 -0.36 -8.47
C LEU A 30 -21.03 0.15 -8.22
N ARG A 31 -21.80 -0.60 -7.41
CA ARG A 31 -23.13 -0.22 -6.92
C ARG A 31 -23.11 -0.26 -5.40
N PRO A 32 -22.64 0.80 -4.74
CA PRO A 32 -22.40 0.79 -3.31
C PRO A 32 -23.67 0.47 -2.55
N LEU A 33 -23.58 -0.54 -1.67
CA LEU A 33 -24.68 -0.89 -0.80
C LEU A 33 -24.90 0.27 0.20
N PRO A 34 -26.12 0.82 0.34
CA PRO A 34 -26.38 1.83 1.36
C PRO A 34 -26.12 1.26 2.76
N VAL A 35 -25.29 1.95 3.55
CA VAL A 35 -24.96 1.57 4.94
C VAL A 35 -25.36 2.71 5.87
N SER A 36 -26.34 2.45 6.74
CA SER A 36 -26.76 3.41 7.77
C SER A 36 -25.80 3.43 8.97
N GLU A 37 -25.91 4.42 9.87
CA GLU A 37 -25.12 4.40 11.12
C GLU A 37 -25.46 3.17 11.98
N ALA A 38 -26.73 2.77 12.01
CA ALA A 38 -27.19 1.65 12.82
C ALA A 38 -26.60 0.33 12.32
N ASP A 39 -26.46 0.18 11.00
CA ASP A 39 -25.95 -1.05 10.38
C ASP A 39 -24.42 -1.06 10.26
N PHE A 40 -23.75 0.09 10.46
CA PHE A 40 -22.34 0.25 10.11
C PHE A 40 -21.42 -0.78 10.77
N ALA A 41 -21.62 -1.05 12.06
CA ALA A 41 -20.80 -2.01 12.80
C ALA A 41 -20.96 -3.44 12.26
N GLU A 42 -22.20 -3.88 12.02
CA GLU A 42 -22.50 -5.20 11.48
C GLU A 42 -21.95 -5.36 10.06
N ARG A 43 -22.14 -4.36 9.20
CA ARG A 43 -21.64 -4.37 7.81
C ARG A 43 -20.12 -4.36 7.73
N THR A 44 -19.46 -3.61 8.61
CA THR A 44 -17.99 -3.63 8.72
C THR A 44 -17.51 -5.00 9.18
N TYR A 45 -18.18 -5.62 10.16
CA TYR A 45 -17.84 -6.96 10.63
C TYR A 45 -18.01 -8.02 9.54
N GLN A 46 -19.12 -7.97 8.78
CA GLN A 46 -19.34 -8.85 7.63
C GLN A 46 -18.19 -8.75 6.60
N LEU A 47 -17.74 -7.53 6.30
CA LEU A 47 -16.63 -7.27 5.39
C LEU A 47 -15.28 -7.82 5.90
N LEU A 48 -15.10 -7.90 7.22
CA LEU A 48 -13.87 -8.44 7.83
C LEU A 48 -13.86 -9.97 7.86
N LEU A 49 -15.03 -10.60 7.95
CA LEU A 49 -15.16 -12.06 7.97
C LEU A 49 -15.00 -12.69 6.57
N ASP A 50 -15.62 -12.11 5.55
CA ASP A 50 -15.57 -12.64 4.19
C ASP A 50 -14.52 -11.91 3.35
N GLY A 51 -13.40 -12.58 3.12
CA GLY A 51 -12.27 -12.04 2.38
C GLY A 51 -12.25 -12.34 0.89
N GLU A 52 -13.16 -13.16 0.38
CA GLU A 52 -13.11 -13.61 -1.01
C GLU A 52 -13.55 -12.50 -1.98
N PRO A 53 -12.80 -12.22 -3.05
CA PRO A 53 -13.20 -11.24 -4.05
C PRO A 53 -14.54 -11.61 -4.69
N SER A 54 -15.55 -10.78 -4.49
CA SER A 54 -16.87 -10.94 -5.09
C SER A 54 -17.51 -9.58 -5.36
N ALA A 55 -18.45 -9.53 -6.31
CA ALA A 55 -19.21 -8.32 -6.58
C ALA A 55 -20.02 -7.86 -5.36
N GLU A 56 -20.51 -8.80 -4.54
CA GLU A 56 -21.22 -8.53 -3.29
C GLU A 56 -20.30 -7.85 -2.28
N ARG A 57 -19.09 -8.40 -2.09
CA ARG A 57 -18.04 -7.82 -1.24
C ARG A 57 -17.66 -6.42 -1.70
N GLN A 58 -17.45 -6.21 -3.00
CA GLN A 58 -17.08 -4.89 -3.53
C GLN A 58 -18.16 -3.83 -3.32
N ASN A 59 -19.44 -4.19 -3.52
CA ASN A 59 -20.55 -3.28 -3.26
C ASN A 59 -20.71 -2.95 -1.78
N LEU A 60 -20.51 -3.95 -0.89
CA LEU A 60 -20.49 -3.74 0.56
C LEU A 60 -19.31 -2.86 0.99
N LEU A 61 -18.11 -3.15 0.50
CA LEU A 61 -16.89 -2.37 0.74
C LEU A 61 -17.12 -0.90 0.38
N ALA A 62 -17.65 -0.63 -0.81
CA ALA A 62 -17.94 0.73 -1.25
C ALA A 62 -18.94 1.45 -0.33
N GLY A 63 -19.95 0.75 0.15
CA GLY A 63 -20.91 1.26 1.13
C GLY A 63 -20.26 1.64 2.47
N VAL A 64 -19.47 0.72 3.02
CA VAL A 64 -18.76 0.91 4.30
C VAL A 64 -17.71 2.02 4.20
N VAL A 65 -16.92 2.05 3.12
CA VAL A 65 -15.91 3.10 2.86
C VAL A 65 -16.57 4.47 2.78
N ARG A 66 -17.65 4.63 2.00
CA ARG A 66 -18.39 5.90 1.92
C ARG A 66 -18.90 6.34 3.29
N ARG A 67 -19.52 5.44 4.05
CA ARG A 67 -20.00 5.77 5.40
C ARG A 67 -18.86 6.18 6.32
N GLN A 68 -17.72 5.51 6.23
CA GLN A 68 -16.57 5.83 7.05
C GLN A 68 -15.95 7.20 6.69
N LEU A 69 -15.94 7.57 5.40
CA LEU A 69 -15.50 8.90 4.94
C LEU A 69 -16.46 10.01 5.36
N GLU A 70 -17.77 9.77 5.36
CA GLU A 70 -18.76 10.68 5.94
C GLU A 70 -18.49 10.93 7.44
N ARG A 71 -18.20 9.85 8.19
CA ARG A 71 -17.85 9.95 9.61
C ARG A 71 -16.52 10.68 9.82
N ALA A 72 -15.55 10.51 8.91
CA ALA A 72 -14.30 11.27 8.94
C ALA A 72 -14.56 12.76 8.73
N GLN A 73 -15.36 13.11 7.71
CA GLN A 73 -15.75 14.49 7.43
C GLN A 73 -16.42 15.16 8.63
N ALA A 74 -17.40 14.48 9.25
CA ALA A 74 -18.10 15.01 10.41
C ALA A 74 -17.14 15.36 11.55
N ARG A 75 -16.15 14.48 11.81
CA ARG A 75 -15.12 14.70 12.84
C ARG A 75 -14.20 15.88 12.52
N PHE A 76 -13.74 16.00 11.27
CA PHE A 76 -12.96 17.17 10.84
C PHE A 76 -13.75 18.47 10.97
N THR A 77 -15.03 18.47 10.58
CA THR A 77 -15.91 19.65 10.73
C THR A 77 -16.12 20.04 12.21
N HIS A 78 -16.02 19.09 13.14
CA HIS A 78 -16.09 19.35 14.58
C HIS A 78 -14.72 19.63 15.22
N GLY A 79 -13.66 19.84 14.43
CA GLY A 79 -12.30 20.11 14.92
C GLY A 79 -11.64 18.93 15.63
N SER A 80 -12.16 17.72 15.45
CA SER A 80 -11.60 16.49 16.02
C SER A 80 -10.63 15.82 15.05
N ASP A 81 -9.55 16.52 14.69
CA ASP A 81 -8.67 16.16 13.56
C ASP A 81 -8.07 14.77 13.68
N ALA A 82 -7.51 14.42 14.85
CA ALA A 82 -6.95 13.09 15.08
C ALA A 82 -7.99 11.97 14.92
N ALA A 83 -9.23 12.21 15.37
CA ALA A 83 -10.32 11.24 15.21
C ALA A 83 -10.84 11.18 13.78
N GLY A 84 -10.87 12.32 13.07
CA GLY A 84 -11.18 12.41 11.64
C GLY A 84 -10.16 11.63 10.81
N LEU A 85 -8.87 11.83 11.10
CA LEU A 85 -7.78 11.11 10.43
C LEU A 85 -7.85 9.61 10.67
N ARG A 86 -8.04 9.15 11.93
CA ARG A 86 -8.22 7.72 12.21
C ARG A 86 -9.40 7.11 11.44
N ALA A 87 -10.50 7.85 11.32
CA ALA A 87 -11.65 7.38 10.57
C ALA A 87 -11.35 7.28 9.07
N LEU A 88 -10.71 8.30 8.50
CA LEU A 88 -10.29 8.34 7.10
C LEU A 88 -9.32 7.22 6.77
N LEU A 89 -8.24 7.06 7.55
CA LEU A 89 -7.28 5.97 7.38
C LEU A 89 -7.97 4.61 7.54
N GLY A 90 -8.89 4.47 8.52
CA GLY A 90 -9.70 3.28 8.69
C GLY A 90 -10.52 2.89 7.46
N ALA A 91 -11.00 3.87 6.67
CA ALA A 91 -11.71 3.58 5.42
C ALA A 91 -10.78 2.92 4.39
N PHE A 92 -9.58 3.46 4.22
CA PHE A 92 -8.57 2.90 3.32
C PHE A 92 -8.01 1.56 3.82
N LEU A 93 -7.94 1.37 5.14
CA LEU A 93 -7.49 0.11 5.75
C LEU A 93 -8.43 -1.08 5.45
N LEU A 94 -9.67 -0.83 5.03
CA LEU A 94 -10.61 -1.89 4.62
C LEU A 94 -10.37 -2.38 3.19
N VAL A 95 -9.74 -1.56 2.34
CA VAL A 95 -9.50 -1.87 0.93
C VAL A 95 -8.27 -2.78 0.81
N ARG A 96 -8.40 -3.91 0.11
CA ARG A 96 -7.29 -4.82 -0.20
C ARG A 96 -6.69 -4.52 -1.58
N GLY A 97 -5.53 -5.13 -1.87
CA GLY A 97 -4.91 -5.07 -3.19
C GLY A 97 -5.87 -5.59 -4.25
N GLY A 98 -5.98 -4.87 -5.38
CA GLY A 98 -6.91 -5.20 -6.46
C GLY A 98 -8.36 -4.74 -6.25
N GLU A 99 -8.75 -4.32 -5.03
CA GLU A 99 -10.11 -3.83 -4.74
C GLU A 99 -10.26 -2.31 -4.93
N PHE A 100 -9.15 -1.58 -5.10
CA PHE A 100 -9.19 -0.13 -5.16
C PHE A 100 -9.76 0.38 -6.49
N HIS A 101 -10.84 1.18 -6.39
CA HIS A 101 -11.41 1.91 -7.52
C HIS A 101 -11.65 3.38 -7.13
N PRO A 102 -11.41 4.36 -8.02
CA PRO A 102 -11.65 5.78 -7.73
C PRO A 102 -13.08 6.08 -7.25
N ASP A 103 -14.08 5.33 -7.72
CA ASP A 103 -15.48 5.52 -7.31
C ASP A 103 -15.78 5.16 -5.84
N LEU A 104 -14.88 4.42 -5.16
CA LEU A 104 -14.99 4.13 -3.72
C LEU A 104 -14.98 5.42 -2.89
N VAL A 105 -14.20 6.40 -3.34
CA VAL A 105 -13.96 7.67 -2.65
C VAL A 105 -14.71 8.85 -3.30
N ALA A 106 -15.49 8.61 -4.36
CA ALA A 106 -16.23 9.67 -5.05
C ALA A 106 -17.20 10.41 -4.12
N GLY A 107 -17.27 11.74 -4.22
CA GLY A 107 -18.12 12.58 -3.37
C GLY A 107 -17.57 12.80 -1.95
N SER A 108 -16.34 12.37 -1.67
CA SER A 108 -15.68 12.52 -0.36
C SER A 108 -14.58 13.58 -0.38
N GLU A 109 -14.61 14.52 -1.32
CA GLU A 109 -13.54 15.49 -1.59
C GLU A 109 -13.18 16.29 -0.32
N LYS A 110 -14.18 16.68 0.47
CA LYS A 110 -13.95 17.43 1.72
C LYS A 110 -13.16 16.60 2.74
N ALA A 111 -13.47 15.31 2.88
CA ALA A 111 -12.80 14.43 3.83
C ALA A 111 -11.36 14.21 3.38
N LEU A 112 -11.15 13.99 2.09
CA LEU A 112 -9.82 13.84 1.49
C LEU A 112 -8.98 15.11 1.66
N TRP A 113 -9.55 16.30 1.47
CA TRP A 113 -8.87 17.59 1.69
C TRP A 113 -8.46 17.78 3.14
N SER A 114 -9.37 17.57 4.09
CA SER A 114 -9.05 17.66 5.52
C SER A 114 -8.00 16.63 5.93
N GLY A 115 -8.13 15.40 5.42
CA GLY A 115 -7.14 14.34 5.61
C GLY A 115 -5.77 14.72 5.08
N ALA A 116 -5.68 15.20 3.84
CA ALA A 116 -4.45 15.60 3.16
C ALA A 116 -3.70 16.69 3.95
N ARG A 117 -4.42 17.72 4.40
CA ARG A 117 -3.86 18.79 5.23
C ARG A 117 -3.33 18.27 6.57
N GLU A 118 -4.08 17.39 7.22
CA GLU A 118 -3.68 16.85 8.52
C GLU A 118 -2.46 15.92 8.40
N VAL A 119 -2.40 15.04 7.40
CA VAL A 119 -1.22 14.19 7.19
C VAL A 119 0.01 15.00 6.76
N SER A 120 -0.16 16.07 5.98
CA SER A 120 0.93 17.01 5.69
C SER A 120 1.42 17.71 6.95
N ARG A 121 0.52 18.17 7.83
CA ARG A 121 0.88 18.79 9.12
C ARG A 121 1.68 17.84 10.02
N LEU A 122 1.36 16.54 9.99
CA LEU A 122 2.05 15.49 10.74
C LEU A 122 3.34 15.00 10.08
N GLY A 123 3.67 15.45 8.86
CA GLY A 123 4.85 15.00 8.12
C GLY A 123 4.71 13.59 7.52
N HIS A 124 3.49 13.07 7.37
CA HIS A 124 3.24 11.81 6.68
C HIS A 124 3.17 12.02 5.17
N GLU A 125 4.35 12.22 4.57
CA GLU A 125 4.51 12.58 3.17
C GLU A 125 3.81 11.62 2.20
N GLY A 126 3.98 10.30 2.37
CA GLY A 126 3.37 9.33 1.45
C GLY A 126 1.84 9.31 1.53
N TYR A 127 1.28 9.55 2.71
CA TYR A 127 -0.17 9.74 2.86
C TYR A 127 -0.64 11.03 2.20
N ALA A 128 0.12 12.12 2.33
CA ALA A 128 -0.20 13.39 1.68
C ALA A 128 -0.22 13.23 0.16
N VAL A 129 0.81 12.63 -0.42
CA VAL A 129 0.90 12.35 -1.87
C VAL A 129 -0.29 11.51 -2.33
N ALA A 130 -0.65 10.47 -1.57
CA ALA A 130 -1.80 9.62 -1.92
C ALA A 130 -3.12 10.41 -1.92
N LEU A 131 -3.42 11.14 -0.84
CA LEU A 131 -4.69 11.87 -0.72
C LEU A 131 -4.81 13.02 -1.73
N TYR A 132 -3.74 13.78 -1.97
CA TYR A 132 -3.73 14.80 -3.02
C TYR A 132 -3.83 14.18 -4.43
N SER A 133 -3.21 13.04 -4.68
CA SER A 133 -3.36 12.34 -5.96
C SER A 133 -4.80 11.87 -6.20
N LEU A 134 -5.48 11.38 -5.15
CA LEU A 134 -6.90 11.02 -5.23
C LEU A 134 -7.78 12.25 -5.50
N LEU A 135 -7.54 13.36 -4.80
CA LEU A 135 -8.23 14.64 -5.05
C LEU A 135 -8.04 15.10 -6.50
N ARG A 136 -6.81 15.06 -7.03
CA ARG A 136 -6.52 15.45 -8.41
C ARG A 136 -7.33 14.65 -9.43
N ARG A 137 -7.57 13.36 -9.17
CA ARG A 137 -8.38 12.49 -10.04
C ARG A 137 -9.88 12.77 -9.95
N GLN A 138 -10.37 13.23 -8.81
CA GLN A 138 -11.79 13.51 -8.59
C GLN A 138 -12.21 14.92 -9.03
N LEU A 139 -11.32 15.90 -8.88
CA LEU A 139 -11.62 17.29 -9.17
C LEU A 139 -11.60 17.55 -10.68
N ALA A 140 -12.62 18.26 -11.15
CA ALA A 140 -12.63 18.84 -12.48
C ALA A 140 -11.52 19.89 -12.62
N GLU A 141 -11.16 20.23 -13.86
CA GLU A 141 -10.24 21.33 -14.14
C GLU A 141 -10.77 22.64 -13.52
N GLY A 142 -9.90 23.38 -12.85
CA GLY A 142 -10.26 24.62 -12.16
C GLY A 142 -9.34 24.93 -10.98
N PRO A 143 -9.66 25.99 -10.20
CA PRO A 143 -8.80 26.48 -9.13
C PRO A 143 -8.49 25.43 -8.05
N ALA A 144 -9.48 24.64 -7.65
CA ALA A 144 -9.29 23.61 -6.62
C ALA A 144 -8.32 22.51 -7.08
N ARG A 145 -8.36 22.12 -8.37
CA ARG A 145 -7.41 21.15 -8.91
C ARG A 145 -6.01 21.74 -9.04
N ALA A 146 -5.91 23.01 -9.45
CA ALA A 146 -4.63 23.71 -9.50
C ALA A 146 -3.96 23.80 -8.11
N GLU A 147 -4.71 24.06 -7.04
CA GLU A 147 -4.21 24.06 -5.65
C GLU A 147 -3.65 22.68 -5.27
N VAL A 148 -4.32 21.59 -5.65
CA VAL A 148 -3.82 20.22 -5.42
C VAL A 148 -2.52 19.96 -6.20
N GLU A 149 -2.44 20.39 -7.44
CA GLU A 149 -1.24 20.24 -8.27
C GLU A 149 -0.06 21.03 -7.72
N GLU A 150 -0.30 22.24 -7.19
CA GLU A 150 0.69 23.05 -6.48
C GLU A 150 1.18 22.33 -5.20
N HIS A 151 0.28 21.75 -4.41
CA HIS A 151 0.67 20.98 -3.22
C HIS A 151 1.52 19.75 -3.56
N LEU A 152 1.16 19.00 -4.61
CA LEU A 152 1.95 17.86 -5.06
C LEU A 152 3.35 18.28 -5.51
N ALA A 153 3.46 19.36 -6.28
CA ALA A 153 4.74 19.91 -6.71
C ALA A 153 5.59 20.41 -5.52
N ALA A 154 4.96 21.06 -4.54
CA ALA A 154 5.63 21.53 -3.33
C ALA A 154 6.15 20.38 -2.47
N ILE A 155 5.39 19.28 -2.35
CA ILE A 155 5.86 18.05 -1.69
C ILE A 155 7.09 17.52 -2.41
N GLU A 156 7.03 17.34 -3.74
CA GLU A 156 8.16 16.82 -4.51
C GLU A 156 9.41 17.70 -4.41
N GLU A 157 9.26 19.03 -4.46
CA GLU A 157 10.35 19.97 -4.25
C GLU A 157 10.94 19.86 -2.85
N PHE A 158 10.09 19.82 -1.82
CA PHE A 158 10.51 19.66 -0.43
C PHE A 158 11.29 18.35 -0.24
N SER A 159 10.79 17.23 -0.77
CA SER A 159 11.45 15.92 -0.66
C SER A 159 12.80 15.89 -1.36
N ARG A 160 12.95 16.59 -2.49
CA ARG A 160 14.25 16.74 -3.16
C ARG A 160 15.21 17.62 -2.35
N ALA A 161 14.72 18.74 -1.80
CA ALA A 161 15.55 19.69 -1.06
C ALA A 161 15.96 19.19 0.34
N THR A 162 15.14 18.33 0.96
CA THR A 162 15.37 17.77 2.30
C THR A 162 15.98 16.39 2.30
N ARG A 163 16.24 15.82 1.10
CA ARG A 163 17.07 14.63 0.93
C ARG A 163 18.51 14.95 1.36
N ARG A 164 18.73 14.86 2.67
CA ARG A 164 20.02 14.91 3.35
C ARG A 164 20.29 13.49 3.83
N GLY A 165 21.53 13.06 3.72
CA GLY A 165 21.91 11.68 4.04
C GLY A 165 22.65 10.99 2.92
N GLY A 166 23.16 9.80 3.22
CA GLY A 166 23.80 8.95 2.23
C GLY A 166 22.78 8.15 1.41
N PRO A 167 23.29 7.27 0.53
CA PRO A 167 22.44 6.47 -0.34
C PRO A 167 21.42 5.60 0.41
N LEU A 168 21.77 5.06 1.58
CA LEU A 168 20.86 4.21 2.35
C LEU A 168 19.76 5.00 3.05
N GLU A 169 20.10 6.14 3.64
CA GLU A 169 19.10 7.04 4.23
C GLU A 169 18.10 7.51 3.16
N ALA A 170 18.59 7.86 1.97
CA ALA A 170 17.73 8.22 0.84
C ALA A 170 16.81 7.07 0.42
N ALA A 171 17.33 5.84 0.29
CA ALA A 171 16.53 4.66 -0.05
C ALA A 171 15.49 4.33 1.03
N SER A 172 15.85 4.45 2.31
CA SER A 172 14.96 4.30 3.48
C SER A 172 13.79 5.29 3.40
N SER A 173 14.09 6.57 3.16
CA SER A 173 13.09 7.62 3.01
C SER A 173 12.11 7.32 1.87
N GLU A 174 12.64 6.97 0.69
CA GLU A 174 11.85 6.62 -0.48
C GLU A 174 10.95 5.39 -0.24
N ALA A 175 11.47 4.36 0.42
CA ALA A 175 10.70 3.17 0.77
C ALA A 175 9.54 3.50 1.74
N ARG A 176 9.77 4.34 2.75
CA ARG A 176 8.72 4.78 3.68
C ARG A 176 7.61 5.56 2.98
N VAL A 177 7.95 6.49 2.09
CA VAL A 177 6.97 7.27 1.33
C VAL A 177 6.13 6.36 0.45
N ALA A 178 6.75 5.41 -0.25
CA ALA A 178 6.02 4.48 -1.11
C ALA A 178 5.13 3.50 -0.31
N LEU A 179 5.61 2.99 0.82
CA LEU A 179 4.82 2.15 1.71
C LEU A 179 3.59 2.90 2.25
N GLN A 180 3.77 4.14 2.71
CA GLN A 180 2.66 4.99 3.14
C GLN A 180 1.64 5.22 2.01
N ARG A 181 2.12 5.52 0.79
CA ARG A 181 1.22 5.70 -0.36
C ARG A 181 0.41 4.43 -0.65
N ALA A 182 1.06 3.28 -0.67
CA ALA A 182 0.42 1.99 -0.94
C ALA A 182 -0.69 1.63 0.08
N LEU A 183 -0.62 2.14 1.31
CA LEU A 183 -1.66 1.92 2.32
C LEU A 183 -2.98 2.65 2.01
N LEU A 184 -2.94 3.78 1.29
CA LEU A 184 -4.14 4.57 0.94
C LEU A 184 -4.57 4.37 -0.52
N GLU A 185 -3.64 4.03 -1.38
CA GLU A 185 -3.87 3.74 -2.79
C GLU A 185 -3.29 2.35 -3.09
N PRO A 186 -3.94 1.23 -2.70
CA PRO A 186 -3.41 -0.12 -2.92
C PRO A 186 -3.64 -0.58 -4.37
N THR A 187 -3.23 0.24 -5.33
CA THR A 187 -3.15 -0.11 -6.75
C THR A 187 -1.92 -0.98 -7.00
N GLU A 188 -1.94 -1.79 -8.06
CA GLU A 188 -0.79 -2.60 -8.46
C GLU A 188 0.49 -1.75 -8.64
N GLU A 189 0.35 -0.55 -9.22
CA GLU A 189 1.44 0.41 -9.40
C GLU A 189 2.06 0.84 -8.05
N ALA A 190 1.23 1.24 -7.08
CA ALA A 190 1.71 1.70 -5.78
C ALA A 190 2.33 0.55 -4.96
N LEU A 191 1.72 -0.64 -4.99
CA LEU A 191 2.25 -1.84 -4.34
C LEU A 191 3.58 -2.27 -4.94
N THR A 192 3.68 -2.27 -6.28
CA THR A 192 4.92 -2.58 -7.00
C THR A 192 6.02 -1.57 -6.66
N SER A 193 5.71 -0.28 -6.66
CA SER A 193 6.69 0.75 -6.30
C SER A 193 7.17 0.62 -4.85
N ALA A 194 6.26 0.34 -3.91
CA ALA A 194 6.62 0.10 -2.51
C ALA A 194 7.54 -1.11 -2.35
N ARG A 195 7.21 -2.23 -3.01
CA ARG A 195 8.04 -3.44 -3.06
C ARG A 195 9.44 -3.13 -3.57
N GLU A 196 9.55 -2.50 -4.74
CA GLU A 196 10.84 -2.22 -5.40
C GLU A 196 11.74 -1.35 -4.53
N ARG A 197 11.18 -0.31 -3.89
CA ARG A 197 11.94 0.58 -3.01
C ARG A 197 12.37 -0.10 -1.71
N LEU A 198 11.51 -0.95 -1.12
CA LEU A 198 11.89 -1.77 0.04
C LEU A 198 13.02 -2.74 -0.30
N VAL A 199 12.93 -3.43 -1.45
CA VAL A 199 13.99 -4.34 -1.92
C VAL A 199 15.30 -3.58 -2.19
N ALA A 200 15.22 -2.42 -2.84
CA ALA A 200 16.39 -1.58 -3.11
C ALA A 200 17.08 -1.13 -1.82
N TRP A 201 16.32 -0.76 -0.79
CA TRP A 201 16.85 -0.38 0.51
C TRP A 201 17.58 -1.55 1.21
N VAL A 202 16.98 -2.74 1.24
CA VAL A 202 17.62 -3.94 1.83
C VAL A 202 18.86 -4.36 1.06
N ARG A 203 18.82 -4.36 -0.28
CA ARG A 203 19.97 -4.71 -1.11
C ARG A 203 21.12 -3.72 -0.95
N GLY A 204 20.83 -2.42 -0.92
CA GLY A 204 21.83 -1.40 -0.64
C GLY A 204 22.54 -1.66 0.69
N ALA A 205 21.79 -2.06 1.73
CA ALA A 205 22.37 -2.37 3.04
C ALA A 205 23.26 -3.62 3.03
N LEU A 206 22.90 -4.66 2.26
CA LEU A 206 23.74 -5.84 2.06
C LEU A 206 25.06 -5.48 1.37
N GLU A 207 25.01 -4.63 0.34
CA GLU A 207 26.18 -4.15 -0.39
C GLU A 207 27.08 -3.31 0.53
N ALA A 208 26.52 -2.37 1.29
CA ALA A 208 27.26 -1.53 2.23
C ALA A 208 27.91 -2.34 3.36
N ASN A 209 27.21 -3.34 3.91
CA ASN A 209 27.72 -4.19 5.01
C ASN A 209 28.79 -5.20 4.56
N SER A 210 28.92 -5.45 3.25
CA SER A 210 29.96 -6.35 2.71
C SER A 210 31.36 -5.72 2.65
N GLY A 211 31.47 -4.39 2.81
CA GLY A 211 32.73 -3.68 2.93
C GLY A 211 33.08 -3.44 4.40
N GLU A 212 34.12 -4.09 4.93
CA GLU A 212 34.73 -3.71 6.21
C GLU A 212 35.36 -2.31 6.10
N GLN A 213 34.54 -1.26 6.22
CA GLN A 213 35.01 0.11 6.24
C GLN A 213 35.07 0.60 7.69
N ALA A 214 36.27 1.03 8.10
CA ALA A 214 36.41 1.76 9.34
C ALA A 214 35.56 3.04 9.28
N LEU A 215 34.70 3.26 10.29
CA LEU A 215 33.89 4.47 10.43
C LEU A 215 34.79 5.69 10.57
N ARG A 216 34.67 6.67 9.65
CA ARG A 216 35.56 7.85 9.58
C ARG A 216 34.84 9.16 9.86
N SER A 217 33.51 9.16 9.91
CA SER A 217 32.68 10.36 10.09
C SER A 217 31.32 10.04 10.73
N GLU A 218 30.60 11.07 11.20
CA GLU A 218 29.20 10.95 11.65
C GLU A 218 28.28 10.44 10.52
N PHE A 219 28.54 10.87 9.28
CA PHE A 219 27.85 10.37 8.09
C PHE A 219 27.99 8.84 7.93
N ASP A 220 29.20 8.29 8.14
CA ASP A 220 29.40 6.84 8.05
C ASP A 220 28.66 6.10 9.18
N GLN A 221 28.51 6.73 10.35
CA GLN A 221 27.75 6.17 11.47
C GLN A 221 26.25 6.12 11.15
N ASP A 222 25.69 7.21 10.58
CA ASP A 222 24.29 7.28 10.18
C ASP A 222 23.96 6.25 9.09
N GLU A 223 24.81 6.12 8.05
CA GLU A 223 24.65 5.10 7.00
C GLU A 223 24.76 3.67 7.55
N THR A 224 25.67 3.42 8.50
CA THR A 224 25.80 2.11 9.14
C THR A 224 24.55 1.77 9.96
N TYR A 225 24.00 2.77 10.66
CA TYR A 225 22.78 2.58 11.43
C TYR A 225 21.56 2.35 10.53
N GLU A 226 21.45 3.05 9.40
CA GLU A 226 20.42 2.78 8.39
C GLU A 226 20.60 1.41 7.73
N ALA A 227 21.84 0.95 7.47
CA ALA A 227 22.10 -0.40 7.00
C ALA A 227 21.59 -1.45 8.00
N TYR A 228 21.87 -1.25 9.29
CA TYR A 228 21.37 -2.13 10.36
C TYR A 228 19.84 -2.17 10.39
N ARG A 229 19.18 -1.00 10.28
CA ARG A 229 17.70 -0.90 10.22
C ARG A 229 17.13 -1.65 9.03
N ALA A 230 17.73 -1.49 7.84
CA ALA A 230 17.30 -2.17 6.63
C ALA A 230 17.38 -3.70 6.78
N LEU A 231 18.49 -4.22 7.29
CA LEU A 231 18.70 -5.66 7.47
C LEU A 231 17.78 -6.27 8.53
N ARG A 232 17.43 -5.49 9.57
CA ARG A 232 16.55 -5.96 10.65
C ARG A 232 15.07 -5.79 10.37
N GLY A 233 14.66 -4.77 9.63
CA GLY A 233 13.26 -4.39 9.47
C GLY A 233 12.76 -4.39 8.03
N GLY A 234 13.63 -4.33 7.03
CA GLY A 234 13.22 -4.19 5.63
C GLY A 234 12.46 -5.41 5.09
N THR A 235 12.88 -6.63 5.44
CA THR A 235 12.15 -7.86 5.08
C THR A 235 10.80 -7.96 5.79
N PHE A 236 10.70 -7.51 7.04
CA PHE A 236 9.43 -7.42 7.76
C PHE A 236 8.48 -6.40 7.13
N ALA A 237 8.98 -5.23 6.72
CA ALA A 237 8.18 -4.22 6.03
C ALA A 237 7.70 -4.73 4.66
N LEU A 238 8.55 -5.46 3.92
CA LEU A 238 8.19 -6.12 2.67
C LEU A 238 7.07 -7.14 2.90
N VAL A 239 7.20 -8.05 3.87
CA VAL A 239 6.17 -9.04 4.20
C VAL A 239 4.87 -8.37 4.67
N ALA A 240 4.97 -7.35 5.52
CA ALA A 240 3.81 -6.61 6.02
C ALA A 240 3.00 -5.93 4.91
N LEU A 241 3.66 -5.44 3.85
CA LEU A 241 3.00 -4.87 2.66
C LEU A 241 1.99 -5.86 2.06
N TYR A 242 2.37 -7.14 1.97
CA TYR A 242 1.52 -8.20 1.41
C TYR A 242 0.48 -8.71 2.41
N LEU A 243 0.90 -8.96 3.65
CA LEU A 243 -0.01 -9.44 4.70
C LEU A 243 -1.16 -8.46 4.98
N ARG A 244 -0.90 -7.16 4.86
CA ARG A 244 -1.94 -6.12 4.92
C ARG A 244 -3.10 -6.39 3.96
N HIS A 245 -2.84 -7.03 2.82
CA HIS A 245 -3.84 -7.34 1.81
C HIS A 245 -4.35 -8.79 1.88
N GLY A 246 -3.91 -9.57 2.88
CA GLY A 246 -4.26 -10.98 3.02
C GLY A 246 -3.50 -11.91 2.07
N ASP A 247 -2.37 -11.46 1.52
CA ASP A 247 -1.63 -12.18 0.48
C ASP A 247 -0.32 -12.81 1.01
N ALA A 248 -0.44 -13.88 1.80
CA ALA A 248 0.72 -14.60 2.32
C ALA A 248 1.58 -15.22 1.19
N SER A 249 0.94 -15.71 0.13
CA SER A 249 1.63 -16.30 -1.04
C SER A 249 2.46 -15.26 -1.78
N GLY A 250 1.93 -14.05 -1.98
CA GLY A 250 2.65 -12.93 -2.57
C GLY A 250 3.84 -12.49 -1.73
N ALA A 251 3.72 -12.54 -0.40
CA ALA A 251 4.84 -12.25 0.51
C ALA A 251 6.02 -13.21 0.30
N LEU A 252 5.75 -14.52 0.25
CA LEU A 252 6.78 -15.55 -0.02
C LEU A 252 7.41 -15.38 -1.40
N THR A 253 6.58 -15.17 -2.41
CA THR A 253 7.02 -14.95 -3.79
C THR A 253 7.93 -13.72 -3.87
N ALA A 254 7.59 -12.64 -3.16
CA ALA A 254 8.41 -11.43 -3.14
C ALA A 254 9.77 -11.64 -2.46
N LEU A 255 9.83 -12.39 -1.36
CA LEU A 255 11.09 -12.74 -0.69
C LEU A 255 11.98 -13.59 -1.61
N GLN A 256 11.41 -14.58 -2.30
CA GLN A 256 12.08 -15.45 -3.26
C GLN A 256 12.65 -14.67 -4.45
N GLN A 257 11.81 -13.89 -5.13
CA GLN A 257 12.22 -13.11 -6.29
C GLN A 257 13.27 -12.05 -5.93
N ALA A 258 13.24 -11.54 -4.70
CA ALA A 258 14.21 -10.58 -4.22
C ALA A 258 15.52 -11.23 -3.72
N GLU A 259 15.57 -12.57 -3.61
CA GLU A 259 16.67 -13.35 -3.01
C GLU A 259 16.92 -12.98 -1.53
N LEU A 260 15.86 -12.62 -0.80
CA LEU A 260 15.93 -12.14 0.59
C LEU A 260 15.53 -13.21 1.64
N GLU A 261 15.22 -14.43 1.21
CA GLU A 261 14.78 -15.53 2.10
C GLU A 261 15.73 -15.75 3.27
N ARG A 262 17.04 -15.66 3.02
CA ARG A 262 18.08 -15.87 4.03
C ARG A 262 18.10 -14.81 5.14
N LEU A 263 17.49 -13.64 4.90
CA LEU A 263 17.38 -12.57 5.88
C LEU A 263 16.08 -12.64 6.68
N PHE A 264 15.13 -13.50 6.27
CA PHE A 264 13.85 -13.64 6.94
C PHE A 264 13.89 -14.82 7.92
N PRO A 265 13.34 -14.70 9.15
CA PRO A 265 13.39 -15.79 10.11
C PRO A 265 12.65 -17.05 9.60
N PRO A 266 13.25 -18.25 9.73
CA PRO A 266 12.68 -19.48 9.16
C PRO A 266 11.34 -19.85 9.82
N GLU A 267 11.16 -19.57 11.12
CA GLU A 267 9.90 -19.84 11.81
C GLU A 267 8.76 -18.99 11.24
N LEU A 268 9.06 -17.75 10.82
CA LEU A 268 8.08 -16.89 10.17
C LEU A 268 7.82 -17.31 8.73
N ALA A 269 8.84 -17.78 8.01
CA ALA A 269 8.68 -18.32 6.66
C ALA A 269 7.72 -19.53 6.67
N GLU A 270 7.88 -20.45 7.64
CA GLU A 270 6.96 -21.59 7.81
C GLU A 270 5.52 -21.14 8.09
N GLN A 271 5.32 -20.11 8.93
CA GLN A 271 3.96 -19.60 9.17
C GLN A 271 3.37 -18.94 7.91
N LEU A 272 4.18 -18.25 7.10
CA LEU A 272 3.73 -17.69 5.82
C LEU A 272 3.32 -18.80 4.84
N GLU A 273 4.09 -19.89 4.76
CA GLU A 273 3.78 -21.04 3.91
C GLU A 273 2.44 -21.68 4.30
N ARG A 274 2.24 -21.94 5.60
CA ARG A 274 0.96 -22.45 6.11
C ARG A 274 -0.22 -21.50 5.85
N ALA A 275 0.00 -20.20 6.03
CA ALA A 275 -1.01 -19.19 5.75
C ALA A 275 -1.37 -19.12 4.24
N ALA A 276 -0.41 -19.40 3.35
CA ALA A 276 -0.58 -19.40 1.90
C ALA A 276 -1.27 -20.68 1.37
N ASP A 277 -0.79 -21.86 1.77
CA ASP A 277 -1.19 -23.13 1.17
C ASP A 277 -2.45 -23.73 1.83
N ASP A 278 -2.57 -23.61 3.16
CA ASP A 278 -3.61 -24.29 3.93
C ASP A 278 -4.77 -23.36 4.34
N ARG A 279 -4.70 -22.07 3.99
CA ARG A 279 -5.57 -20.99 4.55
C ARG A 279 -5.69 -21.10 6.07
N ASP A 280 -4.59 -21.49 6.72
CA ASP A 280 -4.54 -21.86 8.13
C ASP A 280 -4.74 -20.61 9.02
N ALA A 281 -5.90 -20.53 9.66
CA ALA A 281 -6.27 -19.42 10.54
C ALA A 281 -5.33 -19.30 11.76
N ASP A 282 -4.79 -20.42 12.26
CA ASP A 282 -3.85 -20.41 13.38
C ASP A 282 -2.49 -19.85 12.94
N ALA A 283 -2.07 -20.09 11.70
CA ALA A 283 -0.87 -19.49 11.13
C ALA A 283 -1.01 -17.97 11.02
N TRP A 284 -2.16 -17.47 10.52
CA TRP A 284 -2.47 -16.04 10.50
C TRP A 284 -2.43 -15.39 11.88
N LEU A 285 -2.99 -16.07 12.89
CA LEU A 285 -2.97 -15.58 14.28
C LEU A 285 -1.56 -15.53 14.86
N GLN A 286 -0.71 -16.52 14.55
CA GLN A 286 0.69 -16.53 14.97
C GLN A 286 1.48 -15.39 14.34
N ILE A 287 1.32 -15.18 13.04
CA ILE A 287 1.92 -14.03 12.33
C ILE A 287 1.50 -12.72 12.99
N PHE A 288 0.20 -12.55 13.25
CA PHE A 288 -0.32 -11.34 13.91
C PHE A 288 0.35 -11.10 15.28
N ARG A 289 0.38 -12.11 16.15
CA ARG A 289 1.01 -12.00 17.48
C ARG A 289 2.48 -11.64 17.42
N LEU A 290 3.20 -12.11 16.40
CA LEU A 290 4.62 -11.80 16.21
C LEU A 290 4.80 -10.32 15.84
N PHE A 291 3.99 -9.79 14.91
CA PHE A 291 4.01 -8.37 14.58
C PHE A 291 3.55 -7.48 15.74
N GLU A 292 2.55 -7.91 16.52
CA GLU A 292 2.09 -7.21 17.72
C GLU A 292 3.18 -7.13 18.79
N SER A 293 3.81 -8.27 19.12
CA SER A 293 4.93 -8.32 20.06
C SER A 293 6.10 -7.44 19.64
N ALA A 294 6.41 -7.39 18.34
CA ALA A 294 7.46 -6.54 17.81
C ALA A 294 7.12 -5.05 17.94
N ALA A 295 5.86 -4.65 17.73
CA ALA A 295 5.39 -3.28 17.90
C ALA A 295 5.45 -2.82 19.37
N GLU A 296 5.09 -3.69 20.31
CA GLU A 296 5.17 -3.40 21.76
C GLU A 296 6.62 -3.28 22.24
N SER A 297 7.51 -4.14 21.75
CA SER A 297 8.93 -4.12 22.14
C SER A 297 9.69 -2.90 21.60
N GLY A 298 9.20 -2.29 20.52
CA GLY A 298 9.79 -1.07 19.92
C GLY A 298 9.24 0.24 20.49
N SER A 299 8.28 0.19 21.42
CA SER A 299 7.67 1.37 22.06
C SER A 299 8.09 1.58 23.52
N SER A 300 9.05 0.77 23.99
CA SER A 300 9.75 0.87 25.29
C SER A 300 11.23 1.21 25.09
#